data_AF-A0A7K2EAY7-F1
#
_entry.id   AF-A0A7K2EAY7-F1
#
_cell.length_a   1.000
_cell.length_b   1.000
_cell.length_c   1.000
_cell.angle_alpha   90.00
_cell.angle_beta   90.00
_cell.angle_gamma   90.00
#
_symmetry.space_group_name_H-M   'P 1'
#
loop_
_entity.id
_entity.type
_entity.pdbx_description
1 polymer ?
#
loop_
_entity_poly.entity_id
_entity_poly.type
_entity_poly.pdbx_seq_one_letter_code
_entity_poly.pdbx_strand_id
1 'polypeptide(L)'
;MGAADSNATAPVPPKKLKRDHYERELARLQEELVVLQRWIRLKGLKVVVIFEGRDAAGKGGVIKRITERLNPRVVRVVALGTPSDREKTQWWFQRYVEELP
;
A
#
# COMPACT_ATOMS: atom_id res chain seq x y z
N MET A 1 -31.44 -43.12 -11.91
CA MET A 1 -30.13 -43.33 -11.26
C MET A 1 -29.07 -42.73 -12.17
N GLY A 2 -28.82 -41.43 -12.06
CA GLY A 2 -27.83 -40.71 -12.85
C GLY A 2 -26.90 -39.99 -11.89
N ALA A 3 -25.67 -40.49 -11.78
CA ALA A 3 -24.65 -39.88 -10.95
C ALA A 3 -24.21 -38.56 -11.61
N ALA A 4 -24.39 -37.45 -10.89
CA ALA A 4 -23.85 -36.17 -11.28
C ALA A 4 -22.35 -36.18 -10.98
N ASP A 5 -21.53 -36.23 -12.03
CA ASP A 5 -20.12 -35.90 -11.96
C ASP A 5 -19.98 -34.39 -11.70
N SER A 6 -19.92 -34.00 -10.43
CA SER A 6 -19.60 -32.63 -10.02
C SER A 6 -18.24 -32.58 -9.34
N ASN A 7 -17.17 -32.92 -10.07
CA ASN A 7 -15.82 -32.67 -9.60
C ASN A 7 -15.41 -31.24 -9.98
N ALA A 8 -15.97 -30.25 -9.27
CA ALA A 8 -15.50 -28.88 -9.31
C ALA A 8 -14.14 -28.83 -8.61
N THR A 9 -13.05 -28.96 -9.39
CA THR A 9 -11.70 -28.79 -8.89
C THR A 9 -11.52 -27.34 -8.42
N ALA A 10 -11.37 -27.18 -7.10
CA ALA A 10 -11.06 -25.89 -6.50
C ALA A 10 -9.80 -25.29 -7.16
N PRO A 11 -9.76 -23.96 -7.38
CA PRO A 11 -8.61 -23.33 -8.02
C PRO A 11 -7.36 -23.58 -7.19
N VAL A 12 -6.32 -24.13 -7.83
CA VAL A 12 -5.01 -24.32 -7.21
C VAL A 12 -4.48 -22.95 -6.78
N PRO A 13 -4.12 -22.75 -5.50
CA PRO A 13 -3.63 -21.47 -5.03
C PRO A 13 -2.36 -21.10 -5.80
N PRO A 14 -2.19 -19.82 -6.19
CA PRO A 14 -1.04 -19.40 -6.97
C PRO A 14 0.25 -19.73 -6.22
N LYS A 15 1.23 -20.25 -6.97
CA LYS A 15 2.54 -20.62 -6.43
C LYS A 15 3.20 -19.37 -5.84
N LYS A 16 3.55 -19.42 -4.56
CA LYS A 16 4.27 -18.33 -3.89
C LYS A 16 5.62 -18.09 -4.56
N LEU A 17 6.02 -16.82 -4.65
CA LEU A 17 7.35 -16.43 -5.14
C LEU A 17 8.44 -17.09 -4.29
N LYS A 18 9.54 -17.49 -4.93
CA LYS A 18 10.74 -17.93 -4.21
C LYS A 18 11.30 -16.73 -3.42
N ARG A 19 11.69 -16.97 -2.16
CA ARG A 19 12.14 -15.91 -1.26
C ARG A 19 13.30 -15.11 -1.82
N ASP A 20 14.32 -15.79 -2.34
CA ASP A 20 15.52 -15.14 -2.87
C ASP A 20 15.20 -14.25 -4.08
N HIS A 21 14.24 -14.65 -4.91
CA HIS A 21 13.78 -13.82 -6.02
C HIS A 21 13.06 -12.58 -5.52
N TYR A 22 12.15 -12.75 -4.55
CA TYR A 22 11.42 -11.64 -3.94
C TYR A 22 12.37 -10.63 -3.28
N GLU A 23 13.36 -11.09 -2.50
CA GLU A 23 14.28 -10.19 -1.78
C GLU A 23 15.18 -9.41 -2.75
N ARG A 24 15.64 -10.04 -3.85
CA ARG A 24 16.40 -9.35 -4.91
C ARG A 24 15.58 -8.27 -5.61
N GLU A 25 14.37 -8.59 -6.04
CA GLU A 25 13.52 -7.61 -6.72
C GLU A 25 13.07 -6.49 -5.79
N LEU A 26 12.81 -6.80 -4.51
CA LEU A 26 12.47 -5.79 -3.52
C LEU A 26 13.59 -4.76 -3.37
N ALA A 27 14.85 -5.21 -3.24
CA ALA A 27 16.00 -4.31 -3.13
C ALA A 27 16.13 -3.43 -4.37
N ARG A 28 16.05 -4.01 -5.57
CA ARG A 28 16.12 -3.28 -6.84
C ARG A 28 15.03 -2.20 -6.94
N LEU A 29 13.77 -2.56 -6.62
CA LEU A 29 12.65 -1.62 -6.69
C LEU A 29 12.75 -0.51 -5.64
N GLN A 30 13.33 -0.78 -4.48
CA GLN A 30 13.54 0.24 -3.46
C GLN A 30 14.60 1.27 -3.87
N GLU A 31 15.65 0.85 -4.58
CA GLU A 31 16.62 1.78 -5.17
C GLU A 31 15.93 2.72 -6.17
N GLU A 32 15.09 2.16 -7.05
CA GLU A 32 14.29 2.95 -8.00
C GLU A 32 13.32 3.91 -7.30
N LEU A 33 12.72 3.50 -6.18
CA LEU A 33 11.87 4.39 -5.38
C LEU A 33 12.64 5.58 -4.80
N VAL A 34 13.91 5.40 -4.41
CA VAL A 34 14.76 6.50 -3.94
C VAL A 34 15.08 7.48 -5.08
N VAL A 35 15.35 6.95 -6.28
CA VAL A 35 15.57 7.77 -7.48
C VAL A 35 14.30 8.57 -7.82
N LEU A 36 13.14 7.91 -7.82
CA LEU A 36 11.83 8.54 -8.05
C LEU A 36 11.54 9.62 -7.01
N GLN A 37 11.76 9.34 -5.72
CA GLN A 37 11.59 10.30 -4.64
C GLN A 37 12.44 11.55 -4.86
N ARG A 38 13.71 11.37 -5.25
CA ARG A 38 14.60 12.50 -5.57
C ARG A 38 14.06 13.31 -6.73
N TRP A 39 13.58 12.65 -7.79
CA TRP A 39 13.03 13.31 -8.96
C TRP A 39 11.75 14.11 -8.64
N ILE A 40 10.80 13.53 -7.89
CA ILE A 40 9.58 14.20 -7.41
C ILE A 40 9.93 15.49 -6.68
N ARG A 41 10.90 15.41 -5.75
CA ARG A 41 11.35 16.58 -4.98
C ARG A 41 12.00 17.64 -5.87
N LEU A 42 12.86 17.25 -6.81
CA LEU A 42 13.52 18.19 -7.73
C LEU A 42 12.51 18.89 -8.65
N LYS A 43 11.42 18.21 -9.01
CA LYS A 43 10.35 18.76 -9.86
C LYS A 43 9.25 19.49 -9.07
N GLY A 44 9.29 19.47 -7.73
CA GLY A 44 8.25 20.08 -6.90
C GLY A 44 6.88 19.41 -7.04
N LEU A 45 6.85 18.11 -7.38
CA LEU A 45 5.60 17.38 -7.58
C LEU A 45 5.01 16.91 -6.24
N LYS A 46 3.69 16.77 -6.23
CA LYS A 46 2.90 16.30 -5.09
C LYS A 46 2.33 14.92 -5.42
N VAL A 47 2.61 13.93 -4.58
CA VAL A 47 2.20 12.54 -4.80
C VAL A 47 1.48 11.99 -3.58
N VAL A 48 0.33 11.37 -3.81
CA VAL A 48 -0.49 10.71 -2.79
C VAL A 48 -0.68 9.26 -3.20
N VAL A 49 -0.47 8.34 -2.26
CA VAL A 49 -0.71 6.90 -2.46
C VAL A 49 -1.69 6.44 -1.39
N ILE A 50 -2.86 5.96 -1.82
CA ILE A 50 -3.94 5.51 -0.93
C ILE A 50 -3.93 3.98 -0.88
N PHE A 51 -3.89 3.43 0.33
CA PHE A 51 -3.91 1.98 0.56
C PHE A 51 -5.25 1.56 1.18
N GLU A 52 -6.10 0.93 0.38
CA GLU A 52 -7.39 0.38 0.81
C GLU A 52 -7.43 -1.15 0.73
N GLY A 53 -8.32 -1.75 1.53
CA GLY A 53 -8.47 -3.21 1.59
C GLY A 53 -8.96 -3.72 2.93
N ARG A 54 -9.41 -4.98 2.95
CA ARG A 54 -9.92 -5.66 4.16
C ARG A 54 -8.85 -5.81 5.24
N ASP A 55 -9.31 -6.08 6.45
CA ASP A 55 -8.42 -6.45 7.56
C ASP A 55 -7.55 -7.65 7.18
N ALA A 56 -6.30 -7.63 7.63
CA ALA A 56 -5.27 -8.62 7.31
C ALA A 56 -4.91 -8.76 5.81
N ALA A 57 -5.34 -7.86 4.92
CA ALA A 57 -4.97 -7.90 3.49
C ALA A 57 -3.49 -7.55 3.21
N GLY A 58 -2.71 -7.15 4.23
CA GLY A 58 -1.27 -6.89 4.10
C GLY A 58 -0.87 -5.43 3.82
N LYS A 59 -1.80 -4.47 3.94
CA LYS A 59 -1.56 -3.03 3.71
C LYS A 59 -0.33 -2.49 4.44
N GLY A 60 -0.22 -2.77 5.75
CA GLY A 60 0.92 -2.31 6.56
C GLY A 60 2.26 -2.91 6.13
N GLY A 61 2.26 -4.15 5.66
CA GLY A 61 3.45 -4.80 5.10
C GLY A 61 3.92 -4.12 3.83
N VAL A 62 3.01 -3.81 2.91
CA VAL A 62 3.31 -3.10 1.66
C VAL A 62 3.82 -1.68 1.95
N ILE A 63 3.16 -0.93 2.83
CA ILE A 63 3.61 0.41 3.25
C ILE A 63 5.03 0.33 3.78
N LYS A 64 5.32 -0.61 4.69
CA LYS A 64 6.66 -0.81 5.23
C LYS A 64 7.70 -1.08 4.14
N ARG A 65 7.40 -1.95 3.18
CA ARG A 65 8.33 -2.26 2.07
C ARG A 65 8.60 -1.09 1.14
N ILE A 66 7.61 -0.22 0.94
CA ILE A 66 7.79 1.00 0.15
C ILE A 66 8.62 2.03 0.91
N THR A 67 8.34 2.22 2.20
CA THR A 67 8.93 3.32 2.97
C THR A 67 10.28 3.00 3.62
N GLU A 68 10.67 1.73 3.77
CA GLU A 68 11.86 1.33 4.53
C GLU A 68 13.20 1.90 4.02
N ARG A 69 13.29 2.29 2.74
CA ARG A 69 14.49 2.92 2.14
C ARG A 69 14.33 4.40 1.82
N LEU A 70 13.13 4.96 1.96
CA LEU A 70 12.85 6.36 1.59
C LEU A 70 13.20 7.31 2.73
N ASN A 71 13.56 8.55 2.38
CA ASN A 71 13.86 9.56 3.39
C ASN A 71 12.56 10.00 4.11
N PRO A 72 12.43 9.79 5.44
CA PRO A 72 11.20 10.05 6.20
C PRO A 72 10.88 11.55 6.32
N ARG A 73 11.81 12.45 5.98
CA ARG A 73 11.54 13.90 5.96
C ARG A 73 10.75 14.35 4.73
N VAL A 74 10.63 13.49 3.72
CA VAL A 74 9.94 13.79 2.46
C VAL A 74 8.68 12.95 2.33
N VAL A 75 8.70 11.71 2.83
CA VAL A 75 7.55 10.79 2.78
C VAL A 75 6.88 10.74 4.14
N ARG A 76 5.59 11.08 4.18
CA ARG A 76 4.73 10.95 5.35
C ARG A 76 3.80 9.75 5.17
N VAL A 77 3.67 8.94 6.23
CA VAL A 77 2.63 7.90 6.33
C VAL A 77 1.58 8.39 7.29
N VAL A 78 0.32 8.39 6.84
CA VAL A 78 -0.82 8.83 7.63
C VAL A 78 -1.74 7.65 7.86
N ALA A 79 -2.12 7.43 9.12
CA ALA A 79 -3.12 6.45 9.52
C ALA A 79 -4.16 7.15 10.40
N LEU A 80 -5.20 7.70 9.78
CA LEU A 80 -6.27 8.37 10.52
C LEU A 80 -7.07 7.34 11.32
N GLY A 81 -7.19 7.58 12.62
CA GLY A 81 -8.06 6.80 13.49
C GLY A 81 -9.54 7.16 13.31
N THR A 82 -10.37 6.58 14.18
CA THR A 82 -11.79 6.94 14.30
C THR A 82 -11.94 8.46 14.42
N PRO A 83 -12.82 9.10 13.62
CA PRO A 83 -13.05 10.54 13.73
C PRO A 83 -13.50 10.93 15.15
N SER A 84 -12.92 12.00 15.67
CA SER A 84 -13.35 12.68 16.89
C SER A 84 -14.74 13.29 16.73
N ASP A 85 -15.38 13.66 17.84
CA ASP A 85 -16.73 14.26 17.78
C ASP A 85 -16.75 15.59 17.04
N ARG A 86 -15.64 16.34 17.07
CA ARG A 86 -15.48 17.55 16.26
C ARG A 86 -15.32 17.23 14.77
N GLU A 87 -14.52 16.23 14.41
CA GLU A 87 -14.35 15.84 12.99
C GLU A 87 -15.65 15.32 12.38
N LYS A 88 -16.53 14.68 13.17
CA LYS A 88 -17.85 14.22 12.70
C LYS A 88 -18.80 15.35 12.32
N THR A 89 -18.64 16.55 12.88
CA THR A 89 -19.47 17.72 12.55
C THR A 89 -18.89 18.56 11.41
N GLN A 90 -17.64 18.29 11.02
CA GLN A 90 -16.96 18.95 9.91
C GLN A 90 -17.36 18.33 8.57
N TRP A 91 -16.93 18.98 7.49
CA TRP A 91 -16.98 18.37 6.17
C TRP A 91 -16.15 17.09 6.15
N TRP A 92 -16.72 15.98 5.68
CA TRP A 92 -16.11 14.65 5.74
C TRP A 92 -14.67 14.60 5.18
N PHE A 93 -14.39 15.33 4.09
CA PHE A 93 -13.07 15.36 3.47
C PHE A 93 -12.05 16.24 4.20
N GLN A 94 -12.49 17.10 5.12
CA GLN A 94 -11.64 18.11 5.75
C GLN A 94 -10.39 17.49 6.40
N ARG A 95 -10.58 16.44 7.20
CA ARG A 95 -9.49 15.70 7.87
C ARG A 95 -8.51 15.02 6.90
N TYR A 96 -8.94 14.70 5.70
CA TYR A 96 -8.09 14.06 4.68
C TYR A 96 -7.31 15.10 3.87
N VAL A 97 -7.96 16.24 3.57
CA VAL A 97 -7.34 17.35 2.84
C VAL A 97 -6.20 17.97 3.63
N GLU A 98 -6.33 18.05 4.95
CA GLU A 98 -5.27 18.50 5.87
C GLU A 98 -3.97 17.68 5.75
N GLU A 99 -4.06 16.44 5.24
CA GLU A 99 -2.94 15.52 5.13
C GLU A 99 -2.31 15.48 3.72
N LEU A 100 -2.89 16.17 2.74
CA LEU A 100 -2.35 16.20 1.38
C LEU A 100 -1.05 17.01 1.28
N PRO A 101 -0.09 16.60 0.42
CA PRO A 101 1.16 17.31 0.19
C PRO A 101 0.99 18.59 -0.65
#